data_AF-A0A812QBY8-F1
#
_entry.id   AF-A0A812QBY8-F1
#
_cell.length_a   1.000
_cell.length_b   1.000
_cell.length_c   1.000
_cell.angle_alpha   90.00
_cell.angle_beta   90.00
_cell.angle_gamma   90.00
#
_symmetry.space_group_name_H-M   'P 1'
#
loop_
_entity.id
_entity.type
_entity.pdbx_description
1 polymer ?
#
loop_
_entity_poly.entity_id
_entity_poly.type
_entity_poly.pdbx_seq_one_letter_code
_entity_poly.pdbx_strand_id
1 'polypeptide(L)'
;GCYIKALELDEKYANAWYNLGVEGGGTVKGQAYNEKGCHVKALELDEKYANAWRNLGVEGGGTVKGQAYDGKDCFVRVLELDENDRICWRKLGEIGGGTVRGTHYGPDECKAKAAGK
;
A
#
# COMPACT_ATOMS: atom_id res chain seq x y z
N GLY A 1 -3.66 21.78 0.19
CA GLY A 1 -3.76 21.28 -1.21
C GLY A 1 -5.21 20.99 -1.56
N CYS A 2 -5.49 20.69 -2.84
CA CYS A 2 -6.83 20.31 -3.31
C CYS A 2 -7.39 19.08 -2.58
N TYR A 3 -6.53 18.13 -2.20
CA TYR A 3 -6.94 16.92 -1.46
C TYR A 3 -7.41 17.23 -0.03
N ILE A 4 -6.74 18.14 0.68
CA ILE A 4 -7.17 18.57 2.04
C ILE A 4 -8.59 19.14 1.97
N LYS A 5 -8.86 20.05 1.04
CA LYS A 5 -10.22 20.62 0.87
C LYS A 5 -11.25 19.54 0.53
N ALA A 6 -10.89 18.58 -0.32
CA ALA A 6 -11.78 17.47 -0.65
C ALA A 6 -12.11 16.63 0.59
N LEU A 7 -11.11 16.36 1.43
CA LEU A 7 -11.25 15.56 2.66
C LEU A 7 -11.94 16.33 3.81
N GLU A 8 -11.81 17.66 3.85
CA GLU A 8 -12.59 18.50 4.76
C GLU A 8 -14.08 18.43 4.46
N LEU A 9 -14.45 18.31 3.18
CA LEU A 9 -15.83 18.14 2.73
C LEU A 9 -16.32 16.69 2.94
N ASP A 10 -15.53 15.70 2.50
CA ASP A 10 -15.85 14.28 2.65
C ASP A 10 -14.58 13.42 2.85
N GLU A 11 -14.45 12.85 4.04
CA GLU A 11 -13.33 11.99 4.41
C GLU A 11 -13.41 10.59 3.80
N LYS A 12 -14.49 10.25 3.08
CA LYS A 12 -14.68 8.92 2.46
C LYS A 12 -14.02 8.79 1.09
N TYR A 13 -13.28 9.80 0.64
CA TYR A 13 -12.55 9.74 -0.62
C TYR A 13 -11.17 9.08 -0.46
N ALA A 14 -11.14 7.75 -0.64
CA ALA A 14 -9.90 6.95 -0.58
C ALA A 14 -8.78 7.50 -1.49
N ASN A 15 -9.11 7.92 -2.72
CA ASN A 15 -8.15 8.48 -3.66
C ASN A 15 -7.55 9.81 -3.16
N ALA A 16 -8.34 10.65 -2.49
CA ALA A 16 -7.84 11.91 -1.91
C ALA A 16 -6.89 11.65 -0.74
N TRP A 17 -7.18 10.67 0.11
CA TRP A 17 -6.25 10.23 1.15
C TRP A 17 -4.95 9.69 0.55
N TYR A 18 -5.03 8.83 -0.46
CA TYR A 18 -3.84 8.31 -1.14
C TYR A 18 -2.96 9.44 -1.70
N ASN A 19 -3.54 10.39 -2.46
CA ASN A 19 -2.74 11.48 -3.03
C ASN A 19 -2.20 12.44 -1.98
N LEU A 20 -2.93 12.68 -0.88
CA LEU A 20 -2.41 13.46 0.24
C LEU A 20 -1.18 12.76 0.87
N GLY A 21 -1.20 11.42 0.97
CA GLY A 21 -0.04 10.64 1.40
C GLY A 21 1.15 10.79 0.47
N VAL A 22 0.91 10.72 -0.85
CA VAL A 22 1.94 10.97 -1.88
C VAL A 22 2.53 12.39 -1.79
N GLU A 23 1.76 13.38 -1.33
CA GLU A 23 2.21 14.76 -1.12
C GLU A 23 2.98 14.99 0.20
N GLY A 24 3.17 13.97 1.05
CA GLY A 24 3.85 14.11 2.35
C GLY A 24 2.90 14.18 3.56
N GLY A 25 1.59 14.06 3.35
CA GLY A 25 0.57 14.17 4.39
C GLY A 25 -0.02 15.58 4.55
N GLY A 26 -0.73 15.80 5.65
CA GLY A 26 -1.38 17.08 5.94
C GLY A 26 -2.34 17.04 7.12
N THR A 27 -2.96 18.18 7.41
CA THR A 27 -3.97 18.31 8.45
C THR A 27 -5.35 18.30 7.84
N VAL A 28 -6.19 17.34 8.25
CA VAL A 28 -7.59 17.20 7.83
C VAL A 28 -8.45 17.27 9.08
N LYS A 29 -9.43 18.19 9.10
CA LYS A 29 -10.33 18.42 10.25
C LYS A 29 -9.61 18.54 11.61
N GLY A 30 -8.47 19.22 11.61
CA GLY A 30 -7.67 19.46 12.81
C GLY A 30 -6.80 18.29 13.27
N GLN A 31 -6.82 17.15 12.57
CA GLN A 31 -5.92 16.03 12.83
C GLN A 31 -4.81 15.98 11.79
N ALA A 32 -3.56 15.88 12.25
CA ALA A 32 -2.39 15.74 11.40
C ALA A 32 -2.20 14.26 10.98
N TYR A 33 -1.94 14.05 9.70
CA TYR A 33 -1.64 12.77 9.09
C TYR A 33 -0.31 12.88 8.35
N ASN A 34 0.58 11.92 8.57
CA ASN A 34 1.76 11.72 7.74
C ASN A 34 1.43 10.83 6.53
N GLU A 35 2.42 10.56 5.68
CA GLU A 35 2.29 9.73 4.47
C GLU A 35 1.63 8.38 4.78
N LYS A 36 2.17 7.69 5.78
CA LYS A 36 1.67 6.40 6.26
C LYS A 36 0.24 6.47 6.76
N GLY A 37 -0.09 7.47 7.59
CA GLY A 37 -1.44 7.67 8.11
C GLY A 37 -2.45 7.89 6.99
N CYS A 38 -2.07 8.64 5.96
CA CYS A 38 -2.89 8.85 4.77
C CYS A 38 -3.09 7.55 3.96
N HIS A 39 -2.04 6.76 3.72
CA HIS A 39 -2.17 5.47 3.02
C HIS A 39 -3.04 4.48 3.81
N VAL A 40 -2.90 4.44 5.14
CA VAL A 40 -3.78 3.64 6.01
C VAL A 40 -5.23 4.09 5.88
N LYS A 41 -5.51 5.40 5.91
CA LYS A 41 -6.88 5.92 5.72
C LYS A 41 -7.47 5.54 4.37
N ALA A 42 -6.67 5.60 3.30
CA ALA A 42 -7.10 5.15 1.99
C ALA A 42 -7.51 3.67 2.00
N LEU A 43 -6.74 2.81 2.67
CA LEU A 43 -6.98 1.36 2.79
C LEU A 43 -8.13 1.00 3.74
N GLU A 44 -8.38 1.80 4.79
CA GLU A 44 -9.56 1.66 5.64
C GLU A 44 -10.86 1.87 4.84
N LEU A 45 -10.81 2.73 3.82
CA LEU A 45 -11.96 3.02 2.95
C LEU A 45 -12.05 2.03 1.78
N ASP A 46 -10.92 1.69 1.17
CA ASP A 46 -10.83 0.74 0.05
C ASP A 46 -9.60 -0.16 0.18
N GLU A 47 -9.82 -1.38 0.68
CA GLU A 47 -8.77 -2.39 0.80
C GLU A 47 -8.25 -2.91 -0.55
N LYS A 48 -8.91 -2.59 -1.67
CA LYS A 48 -8.48 -2.99 -3.01
C LYS A 48 -7.56 -1.96 -3.66
N TYR A 49 -7.21 -0.88 -2.94
CA TYR A 49 -6.35 0.18 -3.44
C TYR A 49 -4.88 -0.26 -3.48
N ALA A 50 -4.51 -1.02 -4.52
CA ALA A 50 -3.19 -1.64 -4.67
C ALA A 50 -2.01 -0.65 -4.52
N ASN A 51 -2.15 0.57 -5.04
CA ASN A 51 -1.10 1.60 -4.90
C ASN A 51 -0.87 2.04 -3.44
N ALA A 52 -1.93 2.07 -2.62
CA ALA A 52 -1.80 2.42 -1.21
C ALA A 52 -1.14 1.29 -0.42
N TRP A 53 -1.48 0.02 -0.71
CA TRP A 53 -0.74 -1.14 -0.17
C TRP A 53 0.73 -1.11 -0.57
N ARG A 54 1.04 -0.80 -1.83
CA ARG A 54 2.42 -0.69 -2.31
C ARG A 54 3.21 0.35 -1.52
N ASN A 55 2.67 1.56 -1.35
CA ASN A 55 3.34 2.63 -0.60
C ASN A 55 3.48 2.28 0.88
N LEU A 56 2.42 1.73 1.49
CA LEU A 56 2.47 1.27 2.87
C LEU A 56 3.57 0.20 3.07
N GLY A 57 3.75 -0.68 2.09
CA GLY A 57 4.83 -1.66 2.07
C GLY A 57 6.23 -1.02 2.05
N VAL A 58 6.43 0.02 1.23
CA VAL A 58 7.68 0.78 1.19
C VAL A 58 7.93 1.53 2.52
N GLU A 59 6.87 1.97 3.18
CA GLU A 59 6.92 2.61 4.50
C GLU A 59 7.09 1.61 5.67
N GLY A 60 7.22 0.32 5.36
CA GLY A 60 7.46 -0.74 6.34
C GLY A 60 6.20 -1.34 6.98
N GLY A 61 5.01 -1.03 6.46
CA GLY A 61 3.74 -1.56 6.93
C GLY A 61 2.95 -0.63 7.85
N GLY A 62 1.81 -1.11 8.34
CA GLY A 62 0.90 -0.37 9.21
C GLY A 62 -0.31 -1.20 9.65
N THR A 63 -1.21 -0.58 10.39
CA THR A 63 -2.45 -1.23 10.86
C THR A 63 -3.63 -0.74 10.03
N VAL A 64 -4.29 -1.65 9.32
CA VAL A 64 -5.48 -1.36 8.50
C VAL A 64 -6.66 -2.13 9.10
N LYS A 65 -7.72 -1.41 9.50
CA LYS A 65 -8.93 -1.98 10.15
C LYS A 65 -8.63 -2.92 11.33
N GLY A 66 -7.63 -2.56 12.14
CA GLY A 66 -7.24 -3.33 13.33
C GLY A 66 -6.33 -4.53 13.06
N GLN A 67 -6.01 -4.84 11.80
CA GLN A 67 -5.03 -5.86 11.46
C GLN A 67 -3.68 -5.21 11.13
N ALA A 68 -2.62 -5.69 11.76
CA ALA A 68 -1.26 -5.27 11.49
C ALA A 68 -0.72 -5.97 10.25
N TYR A 69 -0.04 -5.21 9.39
CA TYR A 69 0.65 -5.67 8.19
C TYR A 69 2.06 -5.14 8.23
N ASP A 70 3.05 -6.00 8.05
CA ASP A 70 4.42 -5.56 7.78
C ASP A 70 4.60 -5.20 6.29
N GLY A 71 5.80 -4.76 5.92
CA GLY A 71 6.09 -4.40 4.53
C GLY A 71 5.92 -5.57 3.55
N LYS A 72 6.28 -6.79 3.96
CA LYS A 72 6.15 -8.00 3.15
C LYS A 72 4.68 -8.36 2.96
N ASP A 73 3.88 -8.31 4.02
CA ASP A 73 2.44 -8.55 3.95
C ASP A 73 1.78 -7.57 2.97
N CYS A 74 2.15 -6.29 3.03
CA CYS A 74 1.65 -5.27 2.11
C CYS A 74 1.96 -5.61 0.63
N PHE A 75 3.19 -6.02 0.31
CA PHE A 75 3.54 -6.43 -1.06
C PHE A 75 2.78 -7.68 -1.49
N VAL A 76 2.57 -8.65 -0.59
CA VAL A 76 1.73 -9.82 -0.86
C VAL A 76 0.30 -9.40 -1.18
N ARG A 77 -0.29 -8.48 -0.39
CA ARG A 77 -1.64 -7.93 -0.67
C ARG A 77 -1.75 -7.30 -2.05
N VAL A 78 -0.71 -6.57 -2.48
CA VAL A 78 -0.69 -6.03 -3.85
C VAL A 78 -0.72 -7.16 -4.88
N LEU A 79 0.11 -8.19 -4.72
CA LEU A 79 0.18 -9.32 -5.65
C LEU A 79 -1.07 -10.21 -5.65
N GLU A 80 -1.83 -10.21 -4.56
CA GLU A 80 -3.15 -10.84 -4.49
C GLU A 80 -4.22 -10.05 -5.26
N LEU A 81 -4.05 -8.73 -5.42
CA LEU A 81 -4.95 -7.85 -6.19
C LEU A 81 -4.53 -7.76 -7.65
N ASP A 82 -3.24 -7.61 -7.91
CA ASP A 82 -2.59 -7.53 -9.23
C ASP A 82 -1.29 -8.36 -9.22
N GLU A 83 -1.39 -9.59 -9.73
CA GLU A 83 -0.27 -10.52 -9.82
C GLU A 83 0.80 -10.11 -10.85
N ASN A 84 0.55 -9.08 -11.66
CA ASN A 84 1.48 -8.58 -12.66
C ASN A 84 2.30 -7.38 -12.15
N ASP A 85 2.15 -7.00 -10.88
CA ASP A 85 2.92 -5.91 -10.28
C ASP A 85 4.40 -6.30 -10.13
N ARG A 86 5.18 -5.93 -11.14
CA ARG A 86 6.63 -6.19 -11.20
C ARG A 86 7.39 -5.50 -10.05
N ILE A 87 6.90 -4.37 -9.55
CA ILE A 87 7.55 -3.65 -8.45
C ILE A 87 7.42 -4.47 -7.17
N CYS A 88 6.21 -4.96 -6.88
CA CYS A 88 5.96 -5.77 -5.70
C CYS A 88 6.66 -7.13 -5.78
N TRP A 89 6.72 -7.77 -6.95
CA TRP A 89 7.52 -8.99 -7.14
C TRP A 89 9.00 -8.75 -6.84
N ARG A 90 9.59 -7.66 -7.36
CA ARG A 90 10.98 -7.30 -7.07
C ARG A 90 11.19 -7.07 -5.57
N LYS A 91 10.30 -6.30 -4.94
CA LYS A 91 10.37 -6.00 -3.50
C LYS A 91 10.25 -7.24 -2.64
N LEU A 92 9.34 -8.15 -2.99
CA LEU A 92 9.18 -9.42 -2.30
C LEU A 92 10.45 -10.27 -2.43
N GLY A 93 11.07 -10.30 -3.62
CA GLY A 93 12.35 -10.98 -3.84
C GLY A 93 13.51 -10.40 -3.05
N GLU A 94 13.59 -9.06 -2.92
CA GLU A 94 14.59 -8.36 -2.09
C GLU A 94 14.48 -8.74 -0.60
N ILE A 95 13.27 -9.05 -0.12
CA ILE A 95 12.96 -9.36 1.28
C ILE A 95 12.96 -10.88 1.55
N GLY A 96 13.35 -11.69 0.57
CA GLY A 96 13.51 -13.14 0.75
C GLY A 96 12.37 -14.00 0.20
N GLY A 97 11.41 -13.42 -0.52
CA GLY A 97 10.25 -14.12 -1.06
C GLY A 97 9.02 -14.09 -0.15
N GLY A 98 7.96 -14.80 -0.55
CA GLY A 98 6.68 -14.82 0.17
C GLY A 98 5.65 -15.75 -0.43
N THR A 99 4.49 -15.85 0.21
CA THR A 99 3.39 -16.70 -0.24
C THR A 99 2.28 -15.82 -0.80
N VAL A 100 1.94 -16.00 -2.07
CA VAL A 100 0.88 -15.25 -2.76
C VAL A 100 -0.20 -16.25 -3.19
N ARG A 101 -1.44 -16.04 -2.74
CA ARG A 101 -2.59 -16.94 -3.03
C ARG A 101 -2.29 -18.44 -2.76
N GLY A 102 -1.54 -18.72 -1.70
CA GLY A 102 -1.17 -20.08 -1.29
C GLY A 102 0.07 -20.68 -1.96
N THR A 103 0.63 -20.04 -2.98
CA THR A 103 1.89 -20.48 -3.62
C THR A 103 3.07 -19.73 -3.02
N HIS A 104 4.07 -20.47 -2.54
CA HIS A 104 5.32 -19.88 -2.05
C HIS A 104 6.25 -19.56 -3.22
N TYR A 105 6.86 -18.38 -3.18
CA TYR A 105 7.86 -17.91 -4.13
C TYR A 105 9.11 -17.50 -3.37
N GLY A 106 10.24 -18.13 -3.72
CA GLY A 106 11.56 -17.74 -3.25
C GLY A 106 12.07 -16.46 -3.92
N PRO A 107 13.24 -15.95 -3.50
CA PRO A 107 13.82 -14.71 -4.01
C PRO A 107 13.98 -14.67 -5.53
N ASP A 108 14.46 -15.76 -6.13
CA ASP A 108 14.78 -15.80 -7.56
C ASP A 108 13.52 -15.98 -8.43
N GLU A 109 12.51 -16.70 -7.92
CA GLU A 109 11.20 -16.81 -8.58
C GLU A 109 10.49 -15.46 -8.62
N CYS A 110 10.53 -14.72 -7.50
CA CYS A 110 10.05 -13.35 -7.42
C CYS A 110 10.78 -12.43 -8.44
N LYS A 111 12.11 -12.51 -8.55
CA LYS A 111 12.88 -11.74 -9.54
C LYS A 111 12.51 -12.12 -10.98
N ALA A 112 12.27 -13.41 -11.25
CA ALA A 112 11.85 -13.87 -12.57
C ALA A 112 10.48 -13.27 -12.97
N LYS A 113 9.50 -13.32 -12.05
CA LYS A 113 8.19 -12.66 -12.22
C LYS A 113 8.33 -11.17 -12.46
N ALA A 114 9.19 -10.48 -11.69
CA ALA A 114 9.45 -9.05 -11.87
C ALA A 114 10.04 -8.71 -13.24
N ALA A 115 10.82 -9.61 -13.83
CA ALA A 115 11.41 -9.45 -15.17
C ALA A 115 10.41 -9.70 -16.32
N GLY A 116 9.20 -10.16 -16.03
CA GLY A 116 8.22 -10.58 -17.05
C GLY A 116 8.60 -11.88 -17.75
N LYS A 117 9.33 -12.76 -17.06
CA LYS A 117 9.72 -14.10 -17.52
C LYS A 117 8.81 -15.16 -16.93
#